data_AF-A0A950MHG8-F1
#
_entry.id   AF-A0A950MHG8-F1
#
_cell.length_a   1.000
_cell.length_b   1.000
_cell.length_c   1.000
_cell.angle_alpha   90.00
_cell.angle_beta   90.00
_cell.angle_gamma   90.00
#
_symmetry.space_group_name_H-M   'P 1'
#
loop_
_entity.id
_entity.type
_entity.pdbx_description
1 polymer ?
#
loop_
_entity_poly.entity_id
_entity_poly.type
_entity_poly.pdbx_seq_one_letter_code
_entity_poly.pdbx_strand_id
1 'polypeptide(L)'
;MLLVRPPGAGAQTGDVVAQAGGYRLSRADVERGLAVYDVAAGTKLPASERAELQRLFVSEFERNPATLAQQYASSASFIDGILARRDRFQLAALRETAWETLIAKASTSSEAAAGLRLLERHVPILAQGGGMIVTQSEAEAYLDTEDGVASAAGQP
;
A
#
# COMPACT_ATOMS: atom_id res chain seq x y z
N MET A 1 9.64 40.50 6.88
CA MET A 1 9.03 39.45 6.03
C MET A 1 9.99 38.27 6.03
N LEU A 2 9.78 37.28 6.88
CA LEU A 2 10.67 36.13 7.05
C LEU A 2 10.28 35.05 6.03
N LEU A 3 11.14 34.83 5.03
CA LEU A 3 11.07 33.70 4.12
C LEU A 3 11.48 32.44 4.90
N VAL A 4 10.48 31.70 5.39
CA VAL A 4 10.68 30.36 5.93
C VAL A 4 11.05 29.44 4.77
N ARG A 5 12.32 29.03 4.72
CA ARG A 5 12.84 28.06 3.76
C ARG A 5 12.28 26.68 4.15
N PRO A 6 11.55 25.97 3.26
CA PRO A 6 11.07 24.63 3.59
C PRO A 6 12.25 23.66 3.74
N PRO A 7 12.24 22.75 4.73
CA PRO A 7 13.27 21.73 4.88
C PRO A 7 13.09 20.67 3.79
N GLY A 8 14.06 20.58 2.86
CA GLY A 8 14.02 19.57 1.79
C GLY A 8 15.04 19.75 0.67
N ALA A 9 16.16 20.44 0.91
CA ALA A 9 17.25 20.56 -0.06
C ALA A 9 18.17 19.33 0.06
N GLY A 10 17.75 18.22 -0.52
CA GLY A 10 18.56 16.99 -0.58
C GLY A 10 18.14 15.94 -1.61
N ALA A 11 17.06 16.13 -2.37
CA ALA A 11 16.72 15.22 -3.46
C ALA A 11 17.52 15.62 -4.71
N GLN A 12 18.46 14.75 -5.13
CA GLN A 12 19.12 14.88 -6.44
C GLN A 12 18.03 14.88 -7.52
N THR A 13 18.18 15.72 -8.54
CA THR A 13 17.15 15.95 -9.57
C THR A 13 16.75 14.69 -10.36
N GLY A 14 17.53 13.61 -10.29
CA GLY A 14 17.22 12.29 -10.85
C GLY A 14 16.17 11.48 -10.07
N ASP A 15 15.82 11.90 -8.86
CA ASP A 15 14.89 11.18 -7.98
C ASP A 15 13.47 11.74 -7.99
N VAL A 16 13.18 12.81 -8.75
CA VAL A 16 11.84 13.43 -8.80
C VAL A 16 11.04 12.82 -9.95
N VAL A 17 9.88 12.23 -9.65
CA VAL A 17 8.95 11.65 -10.63
C VAL A 17 7.89 12.66 -11.07
N ALA A 18 7.41 13.50 -10.16
CA ALA A 18 6.46 14.57 -10.47
C ALA A 18 6.67 15.79 -9.56
N GLN A 19 6.27 16.97 -10.04
CA GLN A 19 6.33 18.21 -9.27
C GLN A 19 5.09 19.07 -9.54
N ALA A 20 4.38 19.46 -8.49
CA ALA A 20 3.16 20.27 -8.59
C ALA A 20 3.01 21.16 -7.34
N GLY A 21 2.58 22.41 -7.53
CA GLY A 21 2.31 23.35 -6.42
C GLY A 21 3.47 23.62 -5.47
N GLY A 22 4.73 23.43 -5.92
CA GLY A 22 5.93 23.55 -5.08
C GLY A 22 6.31 22.27 -4.31
N TYR A 23 5.49 21.22 -4.37
CA TYR A 23 5.77 19.90 -3.79
C TYR A 23 6.40 18.97 -4.83
N ARG A 24 7.15 17.97 -4.36
CA ARG A 24 7.81 16.97 -5.19
C ARG A 24 7.37 15.58 -4.77
N LEU A 25 7.11 14.74 -5.76
CA LEU A 25 6.92 13.30 -5.60
C LEU A 25 8.21 12.61 -6.04
N SER A 26 8.87 11.89 -5.14
CA SER A 26 10.10 11.19 -5.47
C SER A 26 9.85 9.78 -6.01
N ARG A 27 10.86 9.20 -6.66
CA ARG A 27 10.85 7.78 -7.09
C ARG A 27 10.71 6.85 -5.89
N ALA A 28 11.34 7.18 -4.77
CA ALA A 28 11.21 6.40 -3.54
C ALA A 28 9.77 6.40 -3.02
N ASP A 29 9.05 7.51 -3.11
CA ASP A 29 7.64 7.58 -2.67
C ASP A 29 6.74 6.71 -3.55
N VAL A 30 6.97 6.75 -4.87
CA VAL A 30 6.27 5.89 -5.83
C VAL A 30 6.57 4.41 -5.57
N GLU A 31 7.84 4.04 -5.41
CA GLU A 31 8.21 2.64 -5.15
C GLU A 31 7.63 2.13 -3.82
N ARG A 32 7.59 2.97 -2.78
CA ARG A 32 6.92 2.65 -1.51
C ARG A 32 5.42 2.42 -1.71
N GLY A 33 4.76 3.29 -2.46
CA GLY A 33 3.34 3.12 -2.78
C GLY A 33 3.08 1.81 -3.54
N LEU A 34 3.90 1.50 -4.55
CA LEU A 34 3.81 0.24 -5.29
C LEU A 34 4.08 -0.99 -4.41
N ALA A 35 4.98 -0.86 -3.43
CA ALA A 35 5.30 -1.96 -2.53
C ALA A 35 4.12 -2.31 -1.60
N VAL A 36 3.28 -1.33 -1.23
CA VAL A 36 2.02 -1.62 -0.51
C VAL A 36 1.10 -2.51 -1.35
N TYR A 37 1.02 -2.26 -2.66
CA TYR A 37 0.25 -3.09 -3.58
C TYR A 37 0.85 -4.49 -3.76
N ASP A 38 2.18 -4.61 -3.84
CA ASP A 38 2.83 -5.92 -3.87
C ASP A 38 2.55 -6.71 -2.58
N VAL A 39 2.60 -6.04 -1.42
CA VAL A 39 2.28 -6.66 -0.14
C VAL A 39 0.85 -7.15 -0.16
N ALA A 40 -0.12 -6.29 -0.50
CA ALA A 40 -1.55 -6.62 -0.56
C ALA A 40 -1.86 -7.76 -1.54
N ALA A 41 -1.18 -7.80 -2.69
CA ALA A 41 -1.28 -8.89 -3.67
C ALA A 41 -0.63 -10.19 -3.18
N GLY A 42 0.24 -10.08 -2.18
CA GLY A 42 1.08 -11.17 -1.70
C GLY A 42 2.19 -11.61 -2.64
N THR A 43 2.37 -10.90 -3.75
CA THR A 43 3.37 -11.15 -4.78
C THR A 43 3.73 -9.84 -5.46
N LYS A 44 4.85 -9.82 -6.17
CA LYS A 44 5.23 -8.65 -6.95
C LYS A 44 4.31 -8.52 -8.16
N LEU A 45 3.66 -7.37 -8.30
CA LEU A 45 2.78 -7.11 -9.43
C LEU A 45 3.57 -7.09 -10.76
N PRO A 46 2.95 -7.54 -11.88
CA PRO A 46 3.50 -7.39 -13.21
C PRO A 46 3.91 -5.95 -13.54
N ALA A 47 4.97 -5.79 -14.34
CA ALA A 47 5.49 -4.47 -14.70
C ALA A 47 4.45 -3.55 -15.36
N SER A 48 3.53 -4.11 -16.16
CA SER A 48 2.44 -3.37 -16.80
C SER A 48 1.47 -2.76 -15.79
N GLU A 49 1.13 -3.49 -14.73
CA GLU A 49 0.20 -3.04 -13.69
C GLU A 49 0.88 -2.05 -12.74
N ARG A 50 2.16 -2.27 -12.41
CA ARG A 50 2.97 -1.28 -11.69
C ARG A 50 3.04 0.04 -12.44
N ALA A 51 3.22 0.00 -13.75
CA ALA A 51 3.24 1.21 -14.58
C ALA A 51 1.87 1.91 -14.62
N GLU A 52 0.77 1.16 -14.53
CA GLU A 52 -0.57 1.72 -14.40
C GLU A 52 -0.76 2.43 -13.06
N LEU A 53 -0.44 1.76 -11.95
CA LEU A 53 -0.48 2.33 -10.61
C LEU A 53 0.42 3.57 -10.48
N GLN A 54 1.62 3.53 -11.06
CA GLN A 54 2.52 4.69 -11.09
C GLN A 54 1.87 5.91 -11.78
N ARG A 55 1.19 5.71 -12.92
CA ARG A 55 0.48 6.80 -13.59
C ARG A 55 -0.65 7.37 -12.72
N LEU A 56 -1.35 6.51 -12.00
CA LEU A 56 -2.41 6.92 -11.06
C LEU A 56 -1.85 7.73 -9.89
N PHE A 57 -0.73 7.29 -9.28
CA PHE A 57 -0.05 8.04 -8.23
C PHE A 57 0.36 9.45 -8.69
N VAL A 58 0.94 9.56 -9.89
CA VAL A 58 1.34 10.86 -10.45
C VAL A 58 0.10 11.73 -10.69
N SER A 59 -0.96 11.18 -11.27
CA SER A 59 -2.18 11.94 -11.55
C SER A 59 -2.88 12.43 -10.28
N GLU A 60 -2.96 11.60 -9.23
CA GLU A 60 -3.52 12.00 -7.95
C GLU A 60 -2.64 13.05 -7.25
N PHE A 61 -1.32 12.89 -7.31
CA PHE A 61 -0.37 13.87 -6.78
C PHE A 61 -0.52 15.25 -7.45
N GLU A 62 -0.70 15.30 -8.76
CA GLU A 62 -0.90 16.56 -9.48
C GLU A 62 -2.22 17.26 -9.09
N ARG A 63 -3.27 16.48 -8.75
CA ARG A 63 -4.55 17.03 -8.27
C ARG A 63 -4.44 17.60 -6.86
N ASN A 64 -3.78 16.89 -5.95
CA ASN A 64 -3.73 17.22 -4.52
C ASN A 64 -2.29 17.15 -3.95
N PRO A 65 -1.36 17.98 -4.43
CA PRO A 65 0.07 17.80 -4.16
C PRO A 65 0.45 18.00 -2.69
N ALA A 66 -0.16 18.98 -2.01
CA ALA A 66 0.11 19.25 -0.60
C ALA A 66 -0.32 18.09 0.31
N THR A 67 -1.55 17.61 0.10
CA THR A 67 -2.13 16.51 0.87
C THR A 67 -1.32 15.23 0.69
N LEU A 68 -0.99 14.87 -0.55
CA LEU A 68 -0.28 13.62 -0.83
C LEU A 68 1.19 13.69 -0.39
N ALA A 69 1.88 14.82 -0.56
CA ALA A 69 3.23 14.98 -0.02
C ALA A 69 3.27 14.76 1.50
N GLN A 70 2.28 15.30 2.23
CA GLN A 70 2.17 15.09 3.66
C GLN A 70 1.89 13.62 4.02
N GLN A 71 0.99 12.96 3.28
CA GLN A 71 0.67 11.55 3.50
C GLN A 71 1.87 10.63 3.25
N TYR A 72 2.65 10.86 2.20
CA TYR A 72 3.87 10.09 1.93
C TYR A 72 4.90 10.29 3.05
N ALA A 73 5.14 11.54 3.47
CA ALA A 73 6.06 11.84 4.56
C ALA A 73 5.62 11.18 5.89
N SER A 74 4.33 11.19 6.21
CA SER A 74 3.82 10.59 7.46
C SER A 74 3.80 9.06 7.43
N SER A 75 3.69 8.46 6.25
CA SER A 75 3.53 7.00 6.09
C SER A 75 4.84 6.28 5.75
N ALA A 76 5.91 7.01 5.44
CA ALA A 76 7.18 6.44 4.99
C ALA A 76 7.76 5.43 6.01
N SER A 77 7.81 5.78 7.29
CA SER A 77 8.35 4.89 8.34
C SER A 77 7.49 3.65 8.56
N PHE A 78 6.17 3.79 8.43
CA PHE A 78 5.23 2.67 8.50
C PHE A 78 5.46 1.71 7.33
N ILE A 79 5.54 2.22 6.09
CA ILE A 79 5.79 1.42 4.89
C ILE A 79 7.15 0.75 4.95
N ASP A 80 8.21 1.48 5.33
CA ASP A 80 9.55 0.90 5.48
C ASP A 80 9.55 -0.21 6.56
N GLY A 81 8.77 -0.02 7.63
CA GLY A 81 8.54 -1.04 8.67
C GLY A 81 7.78 -2.27 8.19
N ILE A 82 6.84 -2.12 7.25
CA ILE A 82 6.16 -3.23 6.56
C ILE A 82 7.16 -4.03 5.72
N LEU A 83 7.97 -3.34 4.91
CA LEU A 83 8.90 -3.97 3.97
C LEU A 83 10.06 -4.70 4.66
N ALA A 84 10.37 -4.34 5.91
CA ALA A 84 11.39 -5.02 6.71
C ALA A 84 10.93 -6.36 7.31
N ARG A 85 9.63 -6.67 7.29
CA ARG A 85 9.06 -7.86 7.95
C ARG A 85 9.38 -9.13 7.15
N ARG A 86 9.76 -10.19 7.85
CA ARG A 86 10.02 -11.53 7.25
C ARG A 86 9.11 -12.64 7.76
N ASP A 87 8.37 -12.37 8.83
CA ASP A 87 7.44 -13.32 9.43
C ASP A 87 6.16 -13.43 8.60
N ARG A 88 5.71 -14.65 8.31
CA ARG A 88 4.57 -14.91 7.42
C ARG A 88 3.24 -14.45 8.01
N PHE A 89 3.05 -14.64 9.31
CA PHE A 89 1.83 -14.21 9.99
C PHE A 89 1.73 -12.69 10.03
N GLN A 90 2.83 -12.00 10.36
CA GLN A 90 2.88 -10.53 10.31
C GLN A 90 2.63 -9.99 8.89
N LEU A 91 3.14 -10.67 7.86
CA LEU A 91 2.86 -10.29 6.47
C LEU A 91 1.38 -10.50 6.10
N ALA A 92 0.73 -11.54 6.60
CA ALA A 92 -0.71 -11.76 6.41
C ALA A 92 -1.55 -10.68 7.10
N ALA A 93 -1.27 -10.33 8.36
CA ALA A 93 -1.97 -9.24 9.06
C ALA A 93 -1.76 -7.86 8.37
N LEU A 94 -0.58 -7.65 7.79
CA LEU A 94 -0.31 -6.43 7.01
C LEU A 94 -1.06 -6.40 5.67
N ARG A 95 -1.28 -7.56 5.04
CA ARG A 95 -2.15 -7.66 3.86
C ARG A 95 -3.57 -7.26 4.19
N GLU A 96 -4.12 -7.80 5.27
CA GLU A 96 -5.47 -7.46 5.74
C GLU A 96 -5.60 -5.95 5.96
N THR A 97 -4.66 -5.36 6.71
CA THR A 97 -4.62 -3.91 6.96
C THR A 97 -4.54 -3.09 5.66
N ALA A 98 -3.75 -3.57 4.68
CA ALA A 98 -3.63 -2.90 3.38
C ALA A 98 -4.95 -2.97 2.58
N TRP A 99 -5.61 -4.13 2.57
CA TRP A 99 -6.93 -4.31 1.95
C TRP A 99 -7.98 -3.41 2.59
N GLU A 100 -8.11 -3.42 3.91
CA GLU A 100 -9.05 -2.55 4.63
C GLU A 100 -8.81 -1.07 4.33
N THR A 101 -7.54 -0.65 4.33
CA THR A 101 -7.16 0.74 4.03
C THR A 101 -7.55 1.12 2.61
N LEU A 102 -7.32 0.23 1.63
CA LEU A 102 -7.66 0.47 0.24
C LEU A 102 -9.19 0.53 0.05
N ILE A 103 -9.96 -0.37 0.68
CA ILE A 103 -11.43 -0.36 0.65
C ILE A 103 -11.98 0.95 1.22
N ALA A 104 -11.48 1.36 2.39
CA ALA A 104 -11.91 2.60 3.03
C ALA A 104 -11.64 3.82 2.14
N LYS A 105 -10.53 3.82 1.42
CA LYS A 105 -10.13 4.90 0.50
C LYS A 105 -10.79 4.83 -0.88
N ALA A 106 -11.30 3.67 -1.31
CA ALA A 106 -11.80 3.47 -2.68
C ALA A 106 -12.93 4.42 -3.08
N SER A 107 -13.73 4.89 -2.13
CA SER A 107 -14.81 5.86 -2.38
C SER A 107 -14.32 7.28 -2.64
N THR A 108 -13.07 7.60 -2.27
CA THR A 108 -12.51 8.96 -2.30
C THR A 108 -11.18 9.08 -3.05
N SER A 109 -10.50 7.97 -3.33
CA SER A 109 -9.26 7.90 -4.11
C SER A 109 -9.49 7.05 -5.36
N SER A 110 -9.32 7.65 -6.54
CA SER A 110 -9.42 6.91 -7.80
C SER A 110 -8.28 5.90 -7.97
N GLU A 111 -7.11 6.20 -7.39
CA GLU A 111 -5.96 5.31 -7.31
C GLU A 111 -6.28 4.08 -6.43
N ALA A 112 -6.86 4.26 -5.24
CA ALA A 112 -7.22 3.15 -4.37
C ALA A 112 -8.30 2.25 -5.01
N ALA A 113 -9.28 2.86 -5.68
CA ALA A 113 -10.34 2.13 -6.39
C ALA A 113 -9.81 1.29 -7.56
N ALA A 114 -8.88 1.85 -8.34
CA ALA A 114 -8.24 1.11 -9.43
C ALA A 114 -7.30 0.03 -8.87
N GLY A 115 -6.54 0.35 -7.84
CA GLY A 115 -5.67 -0.58 -7.13
C GLY A 115 -6.41 -1.81 -6.61
N LEU A 116 -7.57 -1.64 -5.97
CA LEU A 116 -8.40 -2.77 -5.54
C LEU A 116 -8.81 -3.68 -6.71
N ARG A 117 -9.28 -3.11 -7.82
CA ARG A 117 -9.65 -3.90 -9.01
C ARG A 117 -8.47 -4.68 -9.59
N LEU A 118 -7.25 -4.14 -9.47
CA LEU A 118 -6.04 -4.86 -9.86
C LEU A 118 -5.79 -6.03 -8.90
N LEU A 119 -5.84 -5.77 -7.58
CA LEU A 119 -5.60 -6.76 -6.54
C LEU A 119 -6.59 -7.92 -6.57
N GLU A 120 -7.87 -7.65 -6.84
CA GLU A 120 -8.92 -8.67 -6.99
C GLU A 120 -8.62 -9.70 -8.08
N ARG A 121 -7.74 -9.39 -9.04
CA ARG A 121 -7.31 -10.35 -10.08
C ARG A 121 -6.23 -11.31 -9.62
N HIS A 122 -5.49 -10.95 -8.57
CA HIS A 122 -4.34 -11.72 -8.06
C HIS A 122 -4.65 -12.44 -6.77
N VAL A 123 -5.63 -11.95 -6.01
CA VAL A 123 -5.92 -12.44 -4.67
C VAL A 123 -7.31 -13.08 -4.65
N PRO A 124 -7.39 -14.41 -4.45
CA PRO A 124 -8.66 -15.08 -4.23
C PRO A 124 -9.30 -14.60 -2.93
N ILE A 125 -10.42 -13.89 -3.04
CA ILE A 125 -11.24 -13.47 -1.89
C ILE A 125 -12.17 -14.63 -1.52
N LEU A 126 -12.08 -15.10 -0.28
CA LEU A 126 -12.91 -16.18 0.26
C LEU A 126 -14.20 -15.64 0.90
N ALA A 127 -14.10 -14.49 1.57
CA ALA A 127 -15.26 -13.81 2.16
C ALA A 127 -15.05 -12.29 2.20
N GLN A 128 -16.13 -11.54 2.07
CA GLN A 128 -16.14 -10.09 2.21
C GLN A 128 -17.45 -9.65 2.88
N GLY A 129 -17.34 -8.85 3.94
CA GLY A 129 -18.52 -8.34 4.66
C GLY A 129 -18.17 -7.57 5.92
N GLY A 130 -19.01 -6.59 6.28
CA GLY A 130 -18.85 -5.85 7.54
C GLY A 130 -17.56 -5.02 7.66
N GLY A 131 -16.92 -4.69 6.54
CA GLY A 131 -15.63 -3.97 6.52
C GLY A 131 -14.40 -4.89 6.53
N MET A 132 -14.59 -6.20 6.66
CA MET A 132 -13.51 -7.19 6.61
C MET A 132 -13.44 -7.89 5.24
N ILE A 133 -12.22 -8.25 4.83
CA ILE A 133 -11.93 -9.15 3.73
C ILE A 133 -11.13 -10.32 4.27
N VAL A 134 -11.52 -11.54 3.89
CA VAL A 134 -10.73 -12.74 4.12
C VAL A 134 -10.28 -13.27 2.78
N THR A 135 -8.97 -13.30 2.59
CA THR A 135 -8.30 -13.84 1.41
C THR A 135 -7.84 -15.27 1.66
N GLN A 136 -7.59 -16.02 0.59
CA GLN A 136 -7.04 -17.37 0.70
C GLN A 136 -5.70 -17.38 1.45
N SER A 137 -4.83 -16.41 1.19
CA SER A 137 -3.52 -16.33 1.86
C SER A 137 -3.62 -16.07 3.35
N GLU A 138 -4.63 -15.31 3.81
CA GLU A 138 -4.85 -15.10 5.25
C GLU A 138 -5.37 -16.38 5.92
N ALA A 139 -6.30 -17.09 5.26
CA ALA A 139 -6.78 -18.37 5.76
C ALA A 139 -5.65 -19.41 5.86
N GLU A 140 -4.80 -19.50 4.84
CA GLU A 140 -3.61 -20.37 4.85
C GLU A 140 -2.61 -19.96 5.93
N ALA A 141 -2.32 -18.67 6.07
CA ALA A 141 -1.40 -18.17 7.09
C ALA A 141 -1.91 -18.42 8.52
N TYR A 142 -3.22 -18.34 8.75
CA TYR A 142 -3.82 -18.69 10.04
C TYR A 142 -3.67 -20.19 10.34
N LEU A 143 -3.96 -21.05 9.36
CA LEU A 143 -3.82 -22.51 9.51
C LEU A 143 -2.38 -22.99 9.72
N ASP A 144 -1.39 -22.20 9.31
CA ASP A 144 0.04 -22.47 9.56
C ASP A 144 0.48 -22.15 11.01
N THR A 145 -0.37 -21.50 11.83
CA THR A 145 -0.07 -21.19 13.25
C THR A 145 -0.47 -22.35 14.18
N GLU A 146 0.19 -22.47 15.35
CA GLU A 146 -0.18 -23.49 16.36
C GLU A 146 -1.66 -23.37 16.77
N ASP A 147 -2.15 -22.15 16.95
CA ASP A 147 -3.56 -21.86 17.29
C ASP A 147 -4.52 -22.25 16.15
N GLY A 148 -4.13 -22.01 14.89
CA GLY A 148 -4.92 -22.40 13.73
C GLY A 148 -4.99 -23.92 13.54
N VAL A 149 -3.87 -24.63 13.76
CA VAL A 149 -3.83 -26.10 13.75
C VAL A 149 -4.69 -26.68 14.87
N ALA A 150 -4.57 -26.14 16.09
CA ALA A 150 -5.37 -26.58 17.24
C ALA A 150 -6.88 -26.39 16.97
N SER A 151 -7.27 -25.19 16.50
CA SER A 151 -8.66 -24.87 16.14
C SER A 151 -9.20 -25.78 15.03
N ALA A 152 -8.42 -26.02 13.97
CA ALA A 152 -8.79 -26.91 12.88
C ALA A 152 -8.91 -28.38 13.32
N ALA A 153 -8.14 -28.80 14.33
CA ALA A 153 -8.23 -30.11 14.95
C ALA A 153 -9.37 -30.23 15.99
N GLY A 154 -10.15 -29.17 16.21
CA GLY A 154 -11.22 -29.14 17.21
C GLY A 154 -10.71 -29.13 18.65
N GLN A 155 -9.46 -28.71 18.86
CA GLN A 155 -8.85 -28.56 20.17
C GLN A 155 -8.91 -27.09 20.60
N PRO A 156 -9.19 -26.82 21.89
CA PRO A 156 -9.25 -25.46 22.43
C PRO A 156 -7.87 -24.79 22.45
#